data_AF-A0A954UMD3-F1
#
_entry.id   AF-A0A954UMD3-F1
#
_cell.length_a   1.000
_cell.length_b   1.000
_cell.length_c   1.000
_cell.angle_alpha   90.00
_cell.angle_beta   90.00
_cell.angle_gamma   90.00
#
_symmetry.space_group_name_H-M   'P 1'
#
loop_
_entity.id
_entity.type
_entity.pdbx_description
1 polymer ?
#
loop_
_entity_poly.entity_id
_entity_poly.type
_entity_poly.pdbx_seq_one_letter_code
_entity_poly.pdbx_strand_id
1 'polypeptide(L)'
;MRLTQTLSALLVAVAMFAVTTCICASAQAAEVNRIIKVDRNFDHDLTGFELKGAHGSVACETCHFGAVFKGVPTVCEKCHDGGLAKGKPEDHPPTSNSCGNCHTVTKWSVAHVDHGEIKASCFSCHNGVGAEGKGASHILSRDECADCHETTSWTIAHFRHDGVSAACVSCHDGQRAQGRPFNHPSTTTMCENCHTASAWDVG
;
A
#
# COMPACT_ATOMS: atom_id res chain seq x y z
N MET A 1 -101.72 26.08 34.89
CA MET A 1 -101.65 25.69 33.46
C MET A 1 -100.46 24.74 33.30
N ARG A 2 -100.70 23.54 32.72
CA ARG A 2 -99.80 22.36 32.53
C ARG A 2 -99.65 21.46 33.78
N LEU A 3 -100.15 20.21 33.94
CA LEU A 3 -100.50 19.06 33.05
C LEU A 3 -99.39 18.76 32.02
N THR A 4 -98.78 17.58 31.81
CA THR A 4 -99.10 16.17 32.09
C THR A 4 -97.92 15.30 31.59
N GLN A 5 -97.63 14.18 32.27
CA GLN A 5 -97.42 12.79 31.73
C GLN A 5 -96.56 12.56 30.47
N THR A 6 -95.46 11.79 30.54
CA THR A 6 -95.28 10.34 30.27
C THR A 6 -95.55 9.85 28.85
N LEU A 7 -94.68 8.92 28.40
CA LEU A 7 -94.76 7.99 27.25
C LEU A 7 -94.25 8.50 25.90
N SER A 8 -93.14 7.90 25.45
CA SER A 8 -93.05 7.45 24.06
C SER A 8 -92.07 6.27 23.98
N ALA A 9 -92.61 5.07 24.10
CA ALA A 9 -92.02 3.86 23.56
C ALA A 9 -92.49 3.73 22.12
N LEU A 10 -91.59 3.56 21.15
CA LEU A 10 -91.86 2.84 19.90
C LEU A 10 -90.56 2.66 19.09
N LEU A 11 -90.25 1.40 18.75
CA LEU A 11 -89.48 0.93 17.58
C LEU A 11 -87.98 1.30 17.61
N VAL A 12 -87.03 0.36 17.59
CA VAL A 12 -86.91 -0.70 16.59
C VAL A 12 -86.26 -1.94 17.23
N ALA A 13 -87.00 -3.03 17.19
CA ALA A 13 -86.46 -4.37 17.28
C ALA A 13 -85.68 -4.69 16.00
N VAL A 14 -84.40 -5.00 16.12
CA VAL A 14 -83.73 -5.98 15.24
C VAL A 14 -83.02 -6.97 16.14
N ALA A 15 -83.60 -8.17 16.18
CA ALA A 15 -83.00 -9.50 16.29
C ALA A 15 -81.56 -9.58 16.86
N MET A 16 -81.33 -10.20 18.02
CA MET A 16 -81.24 -11.67 18.18
C MET A 16 -80.44 -12.36 17.06
N PHE A 17 -79.20 -12.80 17.35
CA PHE A 17 -78.72 -14.19 17.26
C PHE A 17 -77.18 -14.27 17.41
N ALA A 18 -76.72 -15.34 18.11
CA ALA A 18 -75.33 -15.84 18.27
C ALA A 18 -74.41 -14.99 19.19
N VAL A 19 -74.14 -15.33 20.46
CA VAL A 19 -73.65 -16.58 21.08
C VAL A 19 -72.47 -17.23 20.32
N THR A 20 -71.34 -17.35 21.03
CA THR A 20 -70.22 -18.27 20.78
C THR A 20 -69.45 -18.13 19.46
N THR A 21 -68.25 -17.55 19.54
CA THR A 21 -66.99 -18.24 19.21
C THR A 21 -65.81 -17.44 19.77
N CYS A 22 -65.46 -17.75 21.01
CA CYS A 22 -64.06 -17.84 21.39
C CYS A 22 -63.43 -18.88 20.45
N ILE A 23 -62.44 -18.51 19.63
CA ILE A 23 -61.36 -19.35 19.06
C ILE A 23 -60.60 -18.50 18.01
N CYS A 24 -59.34 -18.18 18.35
CA CYS A 24 -58.20 -18.06 17.45
C CYS A 24 -58.26 -17.08 16.26
N ALA A 25 -58.11 -15.78 16.54
CA ALA A 25 -57.51 -14.86 15.57
C ALA A 25 -56.01 -14.72 15.88
N SER A 26 -55.23 -15.58 15.20
CA SER A 26 -53.85 -15.36 14.73
C SER A 26 -52.88 -14.63 15.66
N ALA A 27 -51.95 -15.42 16.19
CA ALA A 27 -50.58 -15.01 16.47
C ALA A 27 -50.02 -14.06 15.39
N GLN A 28 -49.51 -12.90 15.81
CA GLN A 28 -48.22 -12.30 15.41
C GLN A 28 -48.22 -10.81 15.86
N ALA A 29 -47.98 -10.58 17.15
CA ALA A 29 -47.22 -9.41 17.56
C ALA A 29 -45.83 -9.92 17.98
N ALA A 30 -45.12 -10.51 17.01
CA ALA A 30 -43.71 -10.80 17.15
C ALA A 30 -42.95 -9.49 16.93
N GLU A 31 -42.29 -9.05 18.00
CA GLU A 31 -41.22 -8.07 18.10
C GLU A 31 -40.72 -7.47 16.77
N VAL A 32 -40.87 -6.15 16.61
CA VAL A 32 -39.98 -5.37 15.74
C VAL A 32 -38.67 -5.11 16.50
N ASN A 33 -38.05 -6.17 17.02
CA ASN A 33 -36.64 -6.17 17.34
C ASN A 33 -35.96 -6.95 16.23
N ARG A 34 -35.91 -6.33 15.04
CA ARG A 34 -35.02 -6.81 13.98
C ARG A 34 -33.61 -6.42 14.40
N ILE A 35 -33.10 -7.14 15.40
CA ILE A 35 -31.68 -7.40 15.53
C ILE A 35 -31.28 -7.85 14.13
N ILE A 36 -30.57 -6.98 13.39
CA ILE A 36 -29.70 -7.44 12.33
C ILE A 36 -28.88 -8.51 13.03
N LYS A 37 -29.19 -9.79 12.78
CA LYS A 37 -28.27 -10.85 13.15
C LYS A 37 -27.04 -10.50 12.34
N VAL A 38 -26.09 -9.79 12.96
CA VAL A 38 -24.70 -9.90 12.59
C VAL A 38 -24.49 -11.39 12.70
N ASP A 39 -24.52 -12.04 11.54
CA ASP A 39 -24.26 -13.45 11.46
C ASP A 39 -22.93 -13.64 12.20
N ARG A 40 -22.96 -14.34 13.33
CA ARG A 40 -21.73 -14.64 14.09
C ARG A 40 -20.79 -15.53 13.27
N ASN A 41 -21.27 -15.98 12.11
CA ASN A 41 -20.58 -16.73 11.10
C ASN A 41 -20.18 -15.88 9.87
N PHE A 42 -20.25 -14.54 9.96
CA PHE A 42 -19.71 -13.66 8.93
C PHE A 42 -18.21 -13.89 8.79
N ASP A 43 -17.83 -14.43 7.64
CA ASP A 43 -16.45 -14.79 7.32
C ASP A 43 -15.84 -13.71 6.42
N HIS A 44 -14.83 -13.02 6.95
CA HIS A 44 -14.09 -12.00 6.20
C HIS A 44 -13.29 -12.60 5.04
N ASP A 45 -12.97 -13.90 5.09
CA ASP A 45 -12.20 -14.60 4.06
C ASP A 45 -13.03 -14.78 2.78
N LEU A 46 -14.37 -14.66 2.88
CA LEU A 46 -15.29 -14.63 1.75
C LEU A 46 -15.45 -13.23 1.15
N THR A 47 -14.80 -12.23 1.74
CA THR A 47 -14.78 -10.85 1.24
C THR A 47 -13.53 -10.60 0.42
N GLY A 48 -13.46 -9.45 -0.27
CA GLY A 48 -12.23 -9.01 -0.94
C GLY A 48 -11.12 -8.55 0.02
N PHE A 49 -11.31 -8.64 1.35
CA PHE A 49 -10.35 -8.22 2.36
C PHE A 49 -10.30 -9.21 3.52
N GLU A 50 -9.33 -10.10 3.46
CA GLU A 50 -9.05 -11.10 4.49
C GLU A 50 -8.36 -10.46 5.70
N LEU A 51 -8.87 -10.72 6.91
CA LEU A 51 -8.32 -10.14 8.14
C LEU A 51 -7.09 -10.92 8.63
N LYS A 52 -5.96 -10.71 7.98
CA LYS A 52 -4.65 -11.29 8.36
C LYS A 52 -3.80 -10.35 9.22
N GLY A 53 -2.95 -10.94 10.06
CA GLY A 53 -2.01 -10.20 10.89
C GLY A 53 -2.72 -9.25 11.86
N ALA A 54 -2.21 -8.02 12.00
CA ALA A 54 -2.77 -7.04 12.92
C ALA A 54 -4.22 -6.61 12.60
N HIS A 55 -4.67 -6.78 11.35
CA HIS A 55 -6.05 -6.45 10.96
C HIS A 55 -7.09 -7.35 11.65
N GLY A 56 -6.73 -8.58 12.01
CA GLY A 56 -7.64 -9.52 12.69
C GLY A 56 -8.02 -9.13 14.11
N SER A 57 -7.28 -8.19 14.73
CA SER A 57 -7.58 -7.68 16.07
C SER A 57 -8.13 -6.26 16.06
N VAL A 58 -8.41 -5.68 14.89
CA VAL A 58 -8.99 -4.34 14.77
C VAL A 58 -10.50 -4.41 15.04
N ALA A 59 -11.02 -3.49 15.85
CA ALA A 59 -12.45 -3.43 16.15
C ALA A 59 -13.27 -3.10 14.88
N CYS A 60 -14.42 -3.74 14.71
CA CYS A 60 -15.24 -3.69 13.50
C CYS A 60 -15.57 -2.26 13.05
N GLU A 61 -15.90 -1.39 14.01
CA GLU A 61 -16.30 0.00 13.83
C GLU A 61 -15.17 0.89 13.28
N THR A 62 -13.92 0.44 13.34
CA THR A 62 -12.76 1.15 12.76
C THR A 62 -12.86 1.23 11.24
N CYS A 63 -13.44 0.19 10.62
CA CYS A 63 -13.65 0.13 9.17
C CYS A 63 -15.12 0.38 8.81
N HIS A 64 -16.04 -0.07 9.67
CA HIS A 64 -17.49 -0.05 9.43
C HIS A 64 -18.18 1.11 10.14
N PHE A 65 -17.84 2.34 9.73
CA PHE A 65 -18.45 3.56 10.24
C PHE A 65 -19.96 3.57 10.05
N GLY A 66 -20.71 3.83 11.13
CA GLY A 66 -22.18 3.83 11.09
C GLY A 66 -22.80 2.49 10.68
N ALA A 67 -22.10 1.37 10.93
CA ALA A 67 -22.52 0.02 10.53
C ALA A 67 -22.68 -0.14 9.00
N VAL A 68 -21.87 0.59 8.21
CA VAL A 68 -21.79 0.42 6.76
C VAL A 68 -20.76 -0.67 6.42
N PHE A 69 -21.24 -1.81 5.93
CA PHE A 69 -20.42 -3.01 5.66
C PHE A 69 -19.99 -3.20 4.20
N LYS A 70 -20.47 -2.37 3.27
CA LYS A 70 -20.15 -2.46 1.84
C LYS A 70 -19.39 -1.22 1.37
N GLY A 71 -18.50 -1.41 0.40
CA GLY A 71 -17.75 -0.32 -0.21
C GLY A 71 -16.60 0.22 0.64
N VAL A 72 -16.22 -0.48 1.72
CA VAL A 72 -15.00 -0.18 2.47
C VAL A 72 -13.80 -0.43 1.53
N PRO A 73 -12.88 0.55 1.38
CA PRO A 73 -11.70 0.37 0.55
C PRO A 73 -10.84 -0.82 1.01
N THR A 74 -10.28 -1.56 0.06
CA THR A 74 -9.41 -2.72 0.34
C THR A 74 -7.94 -2.47 0.02
N VAL A 75 -7.61 -1.30 -0.52
CA VAL A 75 -6.24 -0.89 -0.84
C VAL A 75 -5.60 -0.18 0.36
N CYS A 76 -4.32 -0.46 0.60
CA CYS A 76 -3.63 -0.12 1.85
C CYS A 76 -3.68 1.38 2.17
N GLU A 77 -3.38 2.23 1.20
CA GLU A 77 -3.20 3.67 1.36
C GLU A 77 -4.51 4.43 1.61
N LYS A 78 -5.67 3.80 1.44
CA LYS A 78 -6.97 4.40 1.75
C LYS A 78 -7.31 4.35 3.24
N CYS A 79 -6.62 3.49 4.00
CA CYS A 79 -6.72 3.44 5.45
C CYS A 79 -5.41 3.90 6.10
N HIS A 80 -4.26 3.53 5.54
CA HIS A 80 -2.94 3.94 5.99
C HIS A 80 -2.52 5.29 5.38
N ASP A 81 -3.33 6.32 5.62
CA ASP A 81 -3.14 7.68 5.12
C ASP A 81 -2.57 8.65 6.18
N GLY A 82 -2.35 8.16 7.41
CA GLY A 82 -1.93 8.96 8.56
C GLY A 82 -3.09 9.52 9.38
N GLY A 83 -4.33 9.38 8.91
CA GLY A 83 -5.55 9.75 9.63
C GLY A 83 -6.21 8.54 10.29
N LEU A 84 -6.77 7.63 9.48
CA LEU A 84 -7.49 6.47 9.99
C LEU A 84 -6.53 5.44 10.61
N ALA A 85 -5.45 5.15 9.90
CA ALA A 85 -4.35 4.33 10.36
C ALA A 85 -3.03 5.01 10.02
N LYS A 86 -1.97 4.60 10.71
CA LYS A 86 -0.62 5.12 10.47
C LYS A 86 -0.24 4.89 9.00
N GLY A 87 0.09 5.96 8.30
CA GLY A 87 0.66 5.90 6.96
C GLY A 87 2.16 5.64 7.00
N LYS A 88 2.84 6.02 5.91
CA LYS A 88 4.31 6.00 5.85
C LYS A 88 4.87 6.94 6.94
N PRO A 89 5.77 6.45 7.80
CA PRO A 89 6.45 7.32 8.77
C PRO A 89 7.37 8.31 8.05
N GLU A 90 7.82 9.35 8.76
CA GLU A 90 8.65 10.43 8.21
C GLU A 90 10.02 9.93 7.70
N ASP A 91 10.53 8.86 8.30
CA ASP A 91 11.78 8.18 7.91
C ASP A 91 11.59 7.12 6.82
N HIS A 92 10.38 6.98 6.26
CA HIS A 92 10.13 6.05 5.16
C HIS A 92 10.78 6.56 3.87
N PRO A 93 11.50 5.71 3.11
CA PRO A 93 12.05 6.09 1.81
C PRO A 93 10.95 6.58 0.84
N PRO A 94 11.21 7.58 -0.01
CA PRO A 94 10.26 7.97 -1.05
C PRO A 94 9.89 6.80 -1.98
N THR A 95 8.63 6.36 -1.95
CA THR A 95 8.09 5.27 -2.78
C THR A 95 6.68 5.57 -3.29
N SER A 96 6.18 4.76 -4.24
CA SER A 96 4.75 4.74 -4.59
C SER A 96 3.87 4.21 -3.44
N ASN A 97 2.54 4.24 -3.61
CA ASN A 97 1.61 3.70 -2.61
C ASN A 97 1.30 2.20 -2.81
N SER A 98 2.07 1.50 -3.63
CA SER A 98 2.01 0.05 -3.80
C SER A 98 2.68 -0.67 -2.61
N CYS A 99 2.10 -0.56 -1.41
CA CYS A 99 2.68 -1.08 -0.17
C CYS A 99 3.03 -2.58 -0.24
N GLY A 100 2.21 -3.35 -0.97
CA GLY A 100 2.39 -4.79 -1.17
C GLY A 100 3.66 -5.19 -1.92
N ASN A 101 4.32 -4.26 -2.62
CA ASN A 101 5.59 -4.51 -3.33
C ASN A 101 6.80 -4.49 -2.38
N CYS A 102 6.58 -4.24 -1.09
CA CYS A 102 7.63 -4.33 -0.08
C CYS A 102 7.16 -5.01 1.22
N HIS A 103 5.92 -4.74 1.65
CA HIS A 103 5.38 -5.18 2.93
C HIS A 103 4.34 -6.29 2.74
N THR A 104 4.25 -7.21 3.70
CA THR A 104 3.12 -8.13 3.78
C THR A 104 2.30 -7.85 5.04
N VAL A 105 1.02 -8.20 5.02
CA VAL A 105 0.12 -8.02 6.17
C VAL A 105 0.55 -8.79 7.42
N THR A 106 1.35 -9.85 7.26
CA THR A 106 1.89 -10.66 8.36
C THR A 106 3.30 -10.24 8.77
N LYS A 107 4.04 -9.58 7.89
CA LYS A 107 5.39 -9.06 8.14
C LYS A 107 5.49 -7.65 7.59
N TRP A 108 5.22 -6.69 8.46
CA TRP A 108 5.23 -5.27 8.10
C TRP A 108 6.65 -4.68 8.01
N SER A 109 7.67 -5.36 8.53
CA SER A 109 9.06 -5.07 8.12
C SER A 109 9.23 -5.39 6.63
N VAL A 110 10.12 -4.69 5.93
CA VAL A 110 10.43 -4.95 4.52
C VAL A 110 10.65 -6.46 4.28
N ALA A 111 9.76 -7.06 3.51
CA ALA A 111 9.76 -8.49 3.18
C ALA A 111 10.46 -8.75 1.83
N HIS A 112 10.33 -7.80 0.89
CA HIS A 112 11.07 -7.71 -0.36
C HIS A 112 11.21 -6.24 -0.77
N VAL A 113 12.02 -5.95 -1.78
CA VAL A 113 12.12 -4.60 -2.36
C VAL A 113 12.01 -4.71 -3.87
N ASP A 114 10.98 -4.10 -4.44
CA ASP A 114 10.90 -3.83 -5.86
C ASP A 114 11.55 -2.46 -6.15
N HIS A 115 12.70 -2.47 -6.81
CA HIS A 115 13.44 -1.24 -7.12
C HIS A 115 12.67 -0.31 -8.08
N GLY A 116 11.71 -0.83 -8.86
CA GLY A 116 10.84 -0.01 -9.73
C GLY A 116 9.91 0.92 -8.95
N GLU A 117 9.67 0.64 -7.67
CA GLU A 117 8.82 1.45 -6.79
C GLU A 117 9.59 2.52 -6.01
N ILE A 118 10.92 2.49 -6.06
CA ILE A 118 11.81 3.39 -5.33
C ILE A 118 11.97 4.70 -6.10
N LYS A 119 11.62 5.81 -5.44
CA LYS A 119 11.83 7.17 -5.94
C LYS A 119 12.98 7.89 -5.23
N ALA A 120 13.54 7.25 -4.22
CA ALA A 120 14.68 7.74 -3.46
C ALA A 120 15.99 7.54 -4.26
N SER A 121 17.01 8.34 -3.95
CA SER A 121 18.36 8.07 -4.46
C SER A 121 18.87 6.73 -3.93
N CYS A 122 19.60 5.97 -4.77
CA CYS A 122 20.16 4.66 -4.41
C CYS A 122 20.95 4.72 -3.10
N PHE A 123 21.75 5.76 -2.94
CA PHE A 123 22.63 5.95 -1.79
C PHE A 123 21.88 6.19 -0.47
N SER A 124 20.61 6.61 -0.51
CA SER A 124 19.81 6.77 0.71
C SER A 124 19.63 5.46 1.48
N CYS A 125 19.64 4.32 0.78
CA CYS A 125 19.58 2.98 1.38
C CYS A 125 20.94 2.26 1.29
N HIS A 126 21.64 2.35 0.16
CA HIS A 126 22.92 1.69 -0.10
C HIS A 126 24.12 2.50 0.43
N ASN A 127 24.06 2.85 1.71
CA ASN A 127 25.08 3.62 2.44
C ASN A 127 25.92 2.76 3.39
N GLY A 128 25.74 1.44 3.39
CA GLY A 128 26.45 0.51 4.27
C GLY A 128 25.81 0.33 5.66
N VAL A 129 24.66 0.97 5.94
CA VAL A 129 23.90 0.76 7.18
C VAL A 129 22.65 -0.09 6.92
N GLY A 130 21.78 0.36 6.01
CA GLY A 130 20.50 -0.29 5.70
C GLY A 130 20.56 -1.30 4.57
N ALA A 131 21.42 -1.06 3.59
CA ALA A 131 21.77 -1.97 2.51
C ALA A 131 23.25 -1.83 2.19
N GLU A 132 23.82 -2.87 1.56
CA GLU A 132 25.22 -2.86 1.15
C GLU A 132 25.48 -1.68 0.21
N GLY A 133 26.46 -0.84 0.56
CA GLY A 133 26.86 0.30 -0.25
C GLY A 133 28.04 -0.02 -1.17
N LYS A 134 28.79 1.02 -1.54
CA LYS A 134 30.04 0.86 -2.28
C LYS A 134 31.07 0.12 -1.42
N GLY A 135 31.45 -1.08 -1.85
CA GLY A 135 32.51 -1.87 -1.19
C GLY A 135 33.90 -1.25 -1.36
N ALA A 136 34.88 -1.74 -0.60
CA ALA A 136 36.26 -1.22 -0.62
C ALA A 136 36.95 -1.33 -2.00
N SER A 137 36.53 -2.30 -2.82
CA SER A 137 37.03 -2.50 -4.18
C SER A 137 36.23 -1.74 -5.25
N HIS A 138 35.21 -0.98 -4.85
CA HIS A 138 34.40 -0.18 -5.76
C HIS A 138 35.25 0.98 -6.30
N ILE A 139 35.10 1.28 -7.59
CA ILE A 139 35.71 2.46 -8.22
C ILE A 139 35.29 3.75 -7.49
N LEU A 140 36.18 4.73 -7.37
CA LEU A 140 35.79 6.04 -6.85
C LEU A 140 34.80 6.71 -7.81
N SER A 141 33.56 6.87 -7.39
CA SER A 141 32.48 7.43 -8.20
C SER A 141 31.50 8.27 -7.36
N ARG A 142 30.69 9.09 -8.02
CA ARG A 142 29.54 9.80 -7.42
C ARG A 142 28.41 8.83 -7.02
N ASP A 143 27.44 9.31 -6.26
CA ASP A 143 26.38 8.47 -5.66
C ASP A 143 25.18 8.18 -6.58
N GLU A 144 25.25 8.61 -7.84
CA GLU A 144 24.31 8.22 -8.90
C GLU A 144 24.67 6.84 -9.46
N CYS A 145 24.24 5.78 -8.79
CA CYS A 145 24.58 4.40 -9.15
C CYS A 145 24.08 4.02 -10.56
N ALA A 146 22.93 4.57 -10.98
CA ALA A 146 22.30 4.30 -12.27
C ALA A 146 23.11 4.80 -13.48
N ASP A 147 24.13 5.63 -13.27
CA ASP A 147 25.06 6.01 -14.34
C ASP A 147 25.93 4.85 -14.81
N CYS A 148 26.17 3.89 -13.92
CA CYS A 148 27.03 2.73 -14.18
C CYS A 148 26.24 1.43 -14.20
N HIS A 149 25.27 1.26 -13.29
CA HIS A 149 24.55 0.02 -13.09
C HIS A 149 23.12 0.08 -13.64
N GLU A 150 22.70 -1.01 -14.28
CA GLU A 150 21.28 -1.30 -14.48
C GLU A 150 20.63 -1.59 -13.12
N THR A 151 19.55 -0.90 -12.78
CA THR A 151 19.01 -0.89 -11.42
C THR A 151 18.29 -2.19 -11.04
N THR A 152 17.95 -3.02 -12.02
CA THR A 152 17.25 -4.30 -11.79
C THR A 152 18.22 -5.49 -11.72
N SER A 153 19.14 -5.60 -12.69
CA SER A 153 20.11 -6.70 -12.75
C SER A 153 21.42 -6.41 -12.00
N TRP A 154 21.63 -5.15 -11.61
CA TRP A 154 22.87 -4.64 -11.01
C TRP A 154 24.14 -4.86 -11.84
N THR A 155 23.98 -5.13 -13.14
CA THR A 155 25.09 -5.26 -14.09
C THR A 155 25.60 -3.89 -14.49
N ILE A 156 26.90 -3.76 -14.76
CA ILE A 156 27.44 -2.54 -15.35
C ILE A 156 26.92 -2.46 -16.80
N ALA A 157 26.03 -1.51 -17.07
CA ALA A 157 25.38 -1.37 -18.37
C ALA A 157 26.07 -0.33 -19.25
N HIS A 158 26.53 0.76 -18.63
CA HIS A 158 27.14 1.87 -19.32
C HIS A 158 28.26 2.47 -18.45
N PHE A 159 29.29 3.03 -19.07
CA PHE A 159 30.24 3.88 -18.38
C PHE A 159 30.43 5.14 -19.22
N ARG A 160 30.08 6.30 -18.67
CA ARG A 160 30.31 7.60 -19.31
C ARG A 160 31.53 8.25 -18.69
N HIS A 161 32.44 8.78 -19.50
CA HIS A 161 33.63 9.48 -19.00
C HIS A 161 33.35 10.94 -18.59
N ASP A 162 32.10 11.40 -18.75
CA ASP A 162 31.66 12.74 -18.36
C ASP A 162 31.84 12.99 -16.85
N GLY A 163 32.62 14.02 -16.51
CA GLY A 163 32.86 14.41 -15.12
C GLY A 163 33.88 13.54 -14.36
N VAL A 164 34.62 12.67 -15.06
CA VAL A 164 35.77 11.96 -14.46
C VAL A 164 36.84 12.97 -14.06
N SER A 165 37.10 13.05 -12.75
CA SER A 165 38.14 13.91 -12.15
C SER A 165 39.33 13.11 -11.59
N ALA A 166 39.23 11.77 -11.57
CA ALA A 166 40.30 10.89 -11.18
C ALA A 166 41.36 10.76 -12.29
N ALA A 167 42.62 10.49 -11.91
CA ALA A 167 43.69 10.25 -12.88
C ALA A 167 43.36 9.04 -13.77
N CYS A 168 43.52 9.15 -15.09
CA CYS A 168 43.09 8.12 -16.04
C CYS A 168 43.70 6.74 -15.75
N VAL A 169 44.98 6.71 -15.35
CA VAL A 169 45.72 5.49 -15.00
C VAL A 169 45.19 4.78 -13.75
N SER A 170 44.39 5.45 -12.91
CA SER A 170 43.76 4.81 -11.76
C SER A 170 42.76 3.73 -12.17
N CYS A 171 42.19 3.84 -13.37
CA CYS A 171 41.24 2.87 -13.92
C CYS A 171 41.80 2.12 -15.14
N HIS A 172 42.52 2.81 -16.02
CA HIS A 172 43.15 2.22 -17.22
C HIS A 172 44.51 1.57 -16.90
N ASP A 173 44.49 0.59 -16.00
CA ASP A 173 45.66 -0.13 -15.51
C ASP A 173 45.85 -1.52 -16.15
N GLY A 174 44.95 -1.90 -17.08
CA GLY A 174 44.94 -3.21 -17.71
C GLY A 174 44.28 -4.31 -16.89
N GLN A 175 43.74 -3.99 -15.71
CA GLN A 175 42.94 -4.90 -14.88
C GLN A 175 41.49 -4.44 -14.82
N ARG A 176 41.25 -3.17 -14.45
CA ARG A 176 39.90 -2.60 -14.31
C ARG A 176 39.33 -2.11 -15.63
N ALA A 177 40.17 -1.44 -16.42
CA ALA A 177 39.87 -1.03 -17.78
C ALA A 177 41.12 -1.24 -18.64
N GLN A 178 40.91 -1.32 -19.96
CA GLN A 178 42.01 -1.46 -20.90
C GLN A 178 42.98 -0.30 -20.73
N GLY A 179 44.23 -0.62 -20.40
CA GLY A 179 45.31 0.37 -20.30
C GLY A 179 45.87 0.76 -21.65
N ARG A 180 47.16 1.11 -21.68
CA ARG A 180 47.87 1.41 -22.92
C ARG A 180 47.90 0.18 -23.83
N PRO A 181 47.50 0.29 -25.11
CA PRO A 181 47.68 -0.80 -26.07
C PRO A 181 49.17 -1.05 -26.33
N PHE A 182 49.51 -2.24 -26.83
CA PHE A 182 50.89 -2.68 -27.05
C PHE A 182 51.73 -1.71 -27.89
N ASN A 183 51.11 -1.03 -28.86
CA ASN A 183 51.77 -0.08 -29.76
C ASN A 183 51.68 1.39 -29.29
N HIS A 184 51.32 1.64 -28.04
CA HIS A 184 51.27 3.00 -27.50
C HIS A 184 52.69 3.62 -27.46
N PRO A 185 52.88 4.87 -27.93
CA PRO A 185 54.17 5.55 -27.84
C PRO A 185 54.68 5.63 -26.40
N SER A 186 56.01 5.66 -26.22
CA SER A 186 56.62 5.83 -24.90
C SER A 186 56.40 7.25 -24.38
N THR A 187 55.40 7.42 -23.50
CA THR A 187 54.99 8.71 -22.92
C THR A 187 54.84 8.64 -21.39
N THR A 188 54.69 9.80 -20.75
CA THR A 188 54.39 9.95 -19.31
C THR A 188 53.01 9.41 -18.93
N THR A 189 52.72 9.25 -17.64
CA THR A 189 51.42 8.77 -17.10
C THR A 189 50.29 9.80 -17.11
N MET A 190 50.54 11.06 -17.49
CA MET A 190 49.50 12.08 -17.68
C MET A 190 48.88 11.92 -19.07
N CYS A 191 47.80 11.14 -19.13
CA CYS A 191 47.07 10.84 -20.36
C CYS A 191 46.39 12.10 -20.94
N GLU A 192 45.94 12.99 -20.08
CA GLU A 192 45.25 14.25 -20.37
C GLU A 192 46.09 15.25 -21.19
N ASN A 193 47.41 15.08 -21.22
CA ASN A 193 48.28 15.90 -22.08
C ASN A 193 48.11 15.59 -23.58
N CYS A 194 47.53 14.44 -23.92
CA CYS A 194 47.34 14.00 -25.30
C CYS A 194 45.91 13.52 -25.60
N HIS A 195 45.15 13.11 -24.59
CA HIS A 195 43.80 12.56 -24.72
C HIS A 195 42.77 13.41 -23.96
N THR A 196 41.54 13.41 -24.45
CA THR A 196 40.37 13.92 -23.70
C THR A 196 39.47 12.75 -23.33
N ALA A 197 38.77 12.86 -22.20
CA ALA A 197 37.80 11.86 -21.74
C ALA A 197 36.78 11.49 -22.83
N SER A 198 36.28 12.48 -23.57
CA SER A 198 35.33 12.32 -24.67
C SER A 198 35.86 11.54 -25.87
N ALA A 199 37.19 11.41 -26.03
CA ALA A 199 37.78 10.62 -27.10
C ALA A 199 37.66 9.11 -26.86
N TRP A 200 37.25 8.70 -25.65
CA TRP A 200 37.15 7.31 -25.20
C TRP A 200 35.71 6.83 -25.03
N ASP A 201 34.71 7.70 -25.26
CA ASP A 201 33.30 7.31 -25.27
C ASP A 201 33.00 6.54 -26.57
N VAL A 202 33.38 5.27 -26.59
CA VAL A 202 32.84 4.29 -27.53
C VAL A 202 31.51 3.79 -26.97
N GLY A 203 30.41 4.28 -27.55
CA GLY A 203 29.08 3.69 -27.41
C GLY A 203 28.97 2.36 -28.12
#